data_AF-A0A532DCA8-F1
#
_entry.id   AF-A0A532DCA8-F1
#
_cell.length_a   1.000
_cell.length_b   1.000
_cell.length_c   1.000
_cell.angle_alpha   90.00
_cell.angle_beta   90.00
_cell.angle_gamma   90.00
#
_symmetry.space_group_name_H-M   'P 1'
#
loop_
_entity.id
_entity.type
_entity.pdbx_description
1 polymer ?
#
loop_
_entity_poly.entity_id
_entity_poly.type
_entity_poly.pdbx_seq_one_letter_code
_entity_poly.pdbx_strand_id
1 'polypeptide(L)'
;MFVPYALAFIGRRLWRQFDSLTFTPRATQEQWLMSLLRRNQDTLFGRTHSFGRIRSVEDYRASVQPADYEAVRPYVRAIIEGRQRVLTAEAPFMFNLTSGTTERPKLIPVTRSAAAMNACLTTLWLYRTLVDHPDLLAGPFLFLAGAPVEGHTPGGLPYGAATGLALASAPWLLKRQHVIPGAVLEITDYDTKYYLTMRLALEHRLSFIVTPNPGTLIRLAETADTRKEEMIRDIRDGTLSDCLDLGAAVLERVKGRLKPNARRASELAHCVEEYDALRPQDYWPELQVIGCWKGGSLGTQLTKLDRWFSPGTPVRDLGYLASEAHGSLPISDSGADGVLALDSNFYEFLPEEDRDKVNPHIVTCDELETGKTYYVLLTTPAGLYRYDINDVVSVTGYYRNTPVIEFLRKGRSTSMPSSGFCAGTQISGLDSSSRSWSPVPTVRSRSIMQPGC
;
A
#
# COMPACT_ATOMS: atom_id res chain seq x y z
N MET A 1 26.75 -10.25 -1.82
CA MET A 1 27.69 -9.10 -1.88
C MET A 1 27.24 -8.00 -2.86
N PHE A 2 26.75 -8.27 -4.08
CA PHE A 2 26.40 -7.21 -5.06
C PHE A 2 25.13 -6.37 -4.74
N VAL A 3 24.12 -6.92 -4.06
CA VAL A 3 22.83 -6.24 -3.85
C VAL A 3 22.94 -4.98 -2.98
N PRO A 4 23.62 -5.00 -1.81
CA PRO A 4 23.75 -3.80 -0.98
C PRO A 4 24.51 -2.67 -1.69
N TYR A 5 25.55 -2.98 -2.47
CA TYR A 5 26.28 -1.96 -3.24
C TYR A 5 25.42 -1.35 -4.35
N ALA A 6 24.65 -2.17 -5.08
CA ALA A 6 23.75 -1.68 -6.12
C ALA A 6 22.64 -0.79 -5.52
N LEU A 7 22.01 -1.25 -4.43
CA LEU A 7 21.00 -0.47 -3.71
C LEU A 7 21.60 0.83 -3.15
N ALA A 8 22.79 0.78 -2.55
CA ALA A 8 23.46 1.97 -2.02
C ALA A 8 23.83 2.96 -3.13
N PHE A 9 24.27 2.50 -4.29
CA PHE A 9 24.60 3.36 -5.43
C PHE A 9 23.36 4.05 -6.02
N ILE A 10 22.32 3.26 -6.35
CA ILE A 10 21.06 3.77 -6.91
C ILE A 10 20.37 4.67 -5.88
N GLY A 11 20.25 4.19 -4.64
CA GLY A 11 19.64 4.90 -3.52
C GLY A 11 20.33 6.22 -3.22
N ARG A 12 21.67 6.28 -3.25
CA ARG A 12 22.41 7.55 -3.08
C ARG A 12 22.11 8.56 -4.19
N ARG A 13 21.98 8.11 -5.44
CA ARG A 13 21.61 8.98 -6.57
C ARG A 13 20.18 9.51 -6.41
N LEU A 14 19.23 8.61 -6.15
CA LEU A 14 17.83 8.99 -5.92
C LEU A 14 17.72 9.93 -4.72
N TRP A 15 18.47 9.65 -3.65
CA TRP A 15 18.47 10.48 -2.46
C TRP A 15 18.94 11.88 -2.78
N ARG A 16 20.09 12.05 -3.46
CA ARG A 16 20.57 13.39 -3.87
C ARG A 16 19.53 14.16 -4.68
N GLN A 17 18.79 13.49 -5.56
CA GLN A 17 17.71 14.12 -6.32
C GLN A 17 16.57 14.54 -5.39
N PHE A 18 15.98 13.60 -4.64
CA PHE A 18 14.91 13.86 -3.68
C PHE A 18 15.27 15.01 -2.73
N ASP A 19 16.44 14.89 -2.12
CA ASP A 19 17.05 15.84 -1.22
C ASP A 19 17.18 17.24 -1.85
N SER A 20 17.65 17.35 -3.10
CA SER A 20 17.74 18.65 -3.77
C SER A 20 16.38 19.33 -4.00
N LEU A 21 15.33 18.55 -4.28
CA LEU A 21 13.99 19.10 -4.50
C LEU A 21 13.39 19.71 -3.23
N THR A 22 13.81 19.22 -2.06
CA THR A 22 13.25 19.65 -0.78
C THR A 22 13.60 21.10 -0.39
N PHE A 23 14.53 21.74 -1.10
CA PHE A 23 14.83 23.16 -0.94
C PHE A 23 13.83 24.09 -1.64
N THR A 24 13.15 23.62 -2.68
CA THR A 24 12.25 24.45 -3.51
C THR A 24 10.92 23.73 -3.76
N PRO A 25 10.11 23.49 -2.71
CA PRO A 25 8.89 22.69 -2.81
C PRO A 25 7.85 23.25 -3.77
N ARG A 26 7.51 24.55 -3.65
CA ARG A 26 6.55 25.24 -4.53
C ARG A 26 6.90 25.07 -6.00
N ALA A 27 8.11 25.49 -6.38
CA ALA A 27 8.57 25.43 -7.77
C ALA A 27 8.61 23.98 -8.31
N THR A 28 9.02 23.01 -7.48
CA THR A 28 9.04 21.59 -7.86
C THR A 28 7.63 21.08 -8.18
N GLN A 29 6.67 21.37 -7.29
CA GLN A 29 5.26 20.96 -7.44
C GLN A 29 4.61 21.60 -8.68
N GLU A 30 4.80 22.91 -8.86
CA GLU A 30 4.28 23.64 -10.02
C GLU A 30 4.84 23.09 -11.35
N GLN A 31 6.16 22.90 -11.42
CA GLN A 31 6.79 22.35 -12.61
C GLN A 31 6.29 20.93 -12.92
N TRP A 32 6.15 20.09 -11.89
CA TRP A 32 5.62 18.74 -12.02
C TRP A 32 4.19 18.74 -12.54
N LEU A 33 3.31 19.58 -11.95
CA LEU A 33 1.91 19.72 -12.36
C LEU A 33 1.82 20.17 -13.82
N MET A 34 2.52 21.24 -14.18
CA MET A 34 2.49 21.77 -15.56
C MET A 34 3.00 20.76 -16.59
N SER A 35 3.97 19.92 -16.21
CA SER A 35 4.44 18.81 -17.06
C SER A 35 3.37 17.73 -17.22
N LEU A 36 2.67 17.35 -16.14
CA LEU A 36 1.59 16.38 -16.18
C LEU A 36 0.40 16.86 -17.03
N LEU A 37 -0.03 18.11 -16.84
CA LEU A 37 -1.18 18.68 -17.56
C LEU A 37 -0.89 18.78 -19.06
N ARG A 38 0.32 19.23 -19.45
CA ARG A 38 0.76 19.26 -20.85
C ARG A 38 0.73 17.88 -21.50
N ARG A 39 1.25 16.86 -20.81
CA ARG A 39 1.23 15.47 -21.32
C ARG A 39 -0.19 14.93 -21.53
N ASN A 40 -1.15 15.36 -20.70
CA ASN A 40 -2.51 14.85 -20.71
C ASN A 40 -3.52 15.80 -21.39
N GLN A 41 -3.07 16.88 -22.05
CA GLN A 41 -3.98 17.90 -22.59
C GLN A 41 -4.96 17.37 -23.66
N ASP A 42 -4.55 16.32 -24.37
CA ASP A 42 -5.32 15.73 -25.47
C ASP A 42 -6.23 14.57 -25.05
N THR A 43 -6.25 14.21 -23.76
CA THR A 43 -7.14 13.18 -23.23
C THR A 43 -8.59 13.67 -23.18
N LEU A 44 -9.55 12.77 -23.00
CA LEU A 44 -10.95 13.15 -22.78
C LEU A 44 -11.05 14.15 -21.62
N PHE A 45 -10.46 13.81 -20.47
CA PHE A 45 -10.45 14.67 -19.29
C PHE A 45 -9.74 16.00 -19.55
N GLY A 46 -8.55 15.96 -20.19
CA GLY A 46 -7.77 17.16 -20.47
C GLY A 46 -8.47 18.14 -21.42
N ARG A 47 -9.22 17.65 -22.40
CA ARG A 47 -10.05 18.47 -23.29
C ARG A 47 -11.25 19.05 -22.56
N THR A 48 -11.97 18.24 -21.78
CA THR A 48 -13.12 18.69 -20.97
C THR A 48 -12.73 19.81 -20.01
N HIS A 49 -11.55 19.72 -19.39
CA HIS A 49 -11.05 20.70 -18.44
C HIS A 49 -10.03 21.69 -19.04
N SER A 50 -9.96 21.80 -20.37
CA SER A 50 -9.14 22.79 -21.08
C SER A 50 -7.67 22.86 -20.64
N PHE A 51 -7.01 21.73 -20.38
CA PHE A 51 -5.63 21.67 -19.89
C PHE A 51 -4.63 22.47 -20.74
N GLY A 52 -4.85 22.55 -22.06
CA GLY A 52 -4.00 23.35 -22.96
C GLY A 52 -3.97 24.85 -22.66
N ARG A 53 -4.92 25.37 -21.88
CA ARG A 53 -5.00 26.79 -21.47
C ARG A 53 -4.41 27.08 -20.10
N ILE A 54 -4.15 26.06 -19.29
CA ILE A 54 -3.67 26.22 -17.90
C ILE A 54 -2.20 26.65 -17.90
N ARG A 55 -1.87 27.73 -17.18
CA ARG A 55 -0.50 28.27 -17.05
C ARG A 55 -0.05 28.43 -15.60
N SER A 56 -0.98 28.45 -14.65
CA SER A 56 -0.67 28.50 -13.21
C SER A 56 -1.52 27.53 -12.38
N VAL A 57 -1.20 27.40 -11.09
CA VAL A 57 -1.99 26.60 -10.14
C VAL A 57 -3.40 27.19 -9.99
N GLU A 58 -3.54 28.50 -10.07
CA GLU A 58 -4.83 29.21 -10.02
C GLU A 58 -5.68 28.86 -11.24
N ASP A 59 -5.11 28.86 -12.45
CA ASP A 59 -5.81 28.40 -13.66
C ASP A 59 -6.27 26.94 -13.53
N TYR A 60 -5.43 26.10 -12.92
CA TYR A 60 -5.75 24.69 -12.67
C TYR A 60 -6.93 24.55 -11.70
N ARG A 61 -6.92 25.30 -10.60
CA ARG A 61 -8.00 25.34 -9.60
C ARG A 61 -9.31 25.87 -10.18
N ALA A 62 -9.25 26.82 -11.11
CA ALA A 62 -10.42 27.33 -11.81
C ALA A 62 -11.00 26.30 -12.81
N SER A 63 -10.14 25.53 -13.48
CA SER A 63 -10.53 24.60 -14.54
C SER A 63 -10.97 23.23 -14.03
N VAL A 64 -10.41 22.77 -12.91
CA VAL A 64 -10.68 21.47 -12.31
C VAL A 64 -11.16 21.70 -10.88
N GLN A 65 -12.35 21.19 -10.55
CA GLN A 65 -12.87 21.24 -9.19
C GLN A 65 -12.42 20.01 -8.38
N PRO A 66 -12.26 20.12 -7.04
CA PRO A 66 -12.01 18.95 -6.21
C PRO A 66 -13.12 17.91 -6.38
N ALA A 67 -12.74 16.64 -6.41
CA ALA A 67 -13.68 15.58 -6.76
C ALA A 67 -13.38 14.29 -5.99
N ASP A 68 -14.43 13.56 -5.61
CA ASP A 68 -14.29 12.23 -5.02
C ASP A 68 -14.23 11.13 -6.09
N TYR A 69 -14.25 9.86 -5.66
CA TYR A 69 -14.19 8.73 -6.59
C TYR A 69 -15.44 8.59 -7.46
N GLU A 70 -16.62 9.02 -7.01
CA GLU A 70 -17.85 8.89 -7.80
C GLU A 70 -17.83 9.81 -9.02
N ALA A 71 -17.24 11.00 -8.89
CA ALA A 71 -17.00 11.89 -10.02
C ALA A 71 -16.01 11.31 -11.04
N VAL A 72 -15.03 10.52 -10.60
CA VAL A 72 -14.02 9.90 -11.47
C VAL A 72 -14.49 8.55 -12.05
N ARG A 73 -15.46 7.89 -11.39
CA ARG A 73 -15.95 6.55 -11.75
C ARG A 73 -16.40 6.40 -13.21
N PRO A 74 -17.09 7.36 -13.85
CA PRO A 74 -17.45 7.26 -15.27
C PRO A 74 -16.23 7.13 -16.19
N TYR A 75 -15.15 7.86 -15.89
CA TYR A 75 -13.91 7.79 -16.66
C TYR A 75 -13.20 6.45 -16.46
N VAL A 76 -13.17 5.94 -15.22
CA VAL A 76 -12.62 4.60 -14.92
C VAL A 76 -13.39 3.51 -15.66
N ARG A 77 -14.73 3.60 -15.69
CA ARG A 77 -15.57 2.65 -16.46
C ARG A 77 -15.23 2.69 -17.95
N ALA A 78 -15.09 3.87 -18.54
CA ALA A 78 -14.71 3.98 -19.94
C ALA A 78 -13.35 3.31 -20.22
N ILE A 79 -12.38 3.42 -19.30
CA ILE A 79 -11.09 2.72 -19.43
C ILE A 79 -11.28 1.20 -19.34
N ILE A 80 -12.10 0.72 -18.40
CA ILE A 80 -12.43 -0.70 -18.25
C ILE A 80 -13.10 -1.26 -19.52
N GLU A 81 -13.92 -0.46 -20.18
CA GLU A 81 -14.58 -0.78 -21.47
C GLU A 81 -13.62 -0.67 -22.67
N GLY A 82 -12.34 -0.38 -22.44
CA GLY A 82 -11.28 -0.36 -23.46
C GLY A 82 -11.01 1.01 -24.08
N ARG A 83 -11.72 2.07 -23.66
CA ARG A 83 -11.47 3.42 -24.17
C ARG A 83 -10.09 3.90 -23.75
N GLN A 84 -9.32 4.36 -24.72
CA GLN A 84 -7.97 4.89 -24.52
C GLN A 84 -7.99 6.41 -24.33
N ARG A 85 -6.91 6.97 -23.77
CA ARG A 85 -6.70 8.42 -23.59
C ARG A 85 -7.87 9.11 -22.87
N VAL A 86 -8.37 8.47 -21.81
CA VAL A 86 -9.51 8.98 -21.02
C VAL A 86 -9.03 9.97 -19.96
N LEU A 87 -8.37 9.47 -18.90
CA LEU A 87 -7.77 10.30 -17.86
C LEU A 87 -6.35 10.70 -18.26
N THR A 88 -5.53 9.72 -18.63
CA THR A 88 -4.12 9.89 -18.98
C THR A 88 -3.84 9.56 -20.45
N ALA A 89 -2.80 10.20 -21.02
CA ALA A 89 -2.30 9.86 -22.35
C ALA A 89 -1.60 8.50 -22.38
N GLU A 90 -0.95 8.14 -21.28
CA GLU A 90 -0.40 6.81 -21.03
C GLU A 90 -1.53 5.86 -20.61
N ALA A 91 -1.65 4.71 -21.26
CA ALA A 91 -2.67 3.72 -20.92
C ALA A 91 -2.35 3.03 -19.58
N PRO A 92 -3.34 2.90 -18.67
CA PRO A 92 -3.19 2.06 -17.48
C PRO A 92 -2.94 0.60 -17.88
N PHE A 93 -2.03 -0.07 -17.17
CA PHE A 93 -1.76 -1.49 -17.39
C PHE A 93 -2.44 -2.39 -16.36
N MET A 94 -2.91 -1.81 -15.25
CA MET A 94 -3.69 -2.49 -14.22
C MET A 94 -4.45 -1.50 -13.36
N PHE A 95 -5.22 -2.00 -12.40
CA PHE A 95 -5.85 -1.20 -11.35
C PHE A 95 -5.39 -1.65 -9.95
N ASN A 96 -5.20 -0.68 -9.04
CA ASN A 96 -5.15 -0.98 -7.62
C ASN A 96 -6.57 -1.10 -7.08
N LEU A 97 -6.86 -2.20 -6.38
CA LEU A 97 -8.12 -2.39 -5.69
C LEU A 97 -8.05 -1.73 -4.31
N THR A 98 -9.02 -0.87 -3.98
CA THR A 98 -9.13 -0.29 -2.65
C THR A 98 -10.31 -0.89 -1.90
N SER A 99 -10.08 -1.27 -0.65
CA SER A 99 -11.08 -1.85 0.26
C SER A 99 -12.00 -0.79 0.88
N GLY A 100 -12.34 0.27 0.11
CA GLY A 100 -13.16 1.38 0.60
C GLY A 100 -14.49 0.90 1.22
N THR A 101 -14.98 1.63 2.22
CA THR A 101 -16.22 1.36 2.98
C THR A 101 -17.51 1.42 2.15
N THR A 102 -17.41 1.56 0.83
CA THR A 102 -18.54 1.57 -0.09
C THR A 102 -18.82 0.15 -0.59
N GLU A 103 -20.09 -0.22 -0.77
CA GLU A 103 -20.52 -1.54 -1.30
C GLU A 103 -19.87 -1.92 -2.65
N ARG A 104 -19.30 -0.94 -3.37
CA ARG A 104 -18.57 -1.12 -4.63
C ARG A 104 -17.09 -0.78 -4.44
N PRO A 105 -16.16 -1.71 -4.70
CA PRO A 105 -14.75 -1.43 -4.59
C PRO A 105 -14.32 -0.33 -5.58
N LYS A 106 -13.31 0.45 -5.20
CA LYS A 106 -12.71 1.46 -6.07
C LYS A 106 -11.54 0.82 -6.81
N LEU A 107 -11.53 0.98 -8.12
CA LEU A 107 -10.43 0.60 -9.00
C LEU A 107 -9.66 1.87 -9.37
N ILE A 108 -8.45 2.00 -8.84
CA ILE A 108 -7.57 3.13 -9.12
C ILE A 108 -6.65 2.77 -10.29
N PRO A 109 -6.65 3.53 -11.40
CA PRO A 109 -5.78 3.24 -12.53
C PRO A 109 -4.31 3.24 -12.12
N VAL A 110 -3.50 2.38 -12.76
CA VAL A 110 -2.04 2.37 -12.57
C VAL A 110 -1.36 2.46 -13.93
N THR A 111 -0.61 3.54 -14.14
CA THR A 111 0.27 3.74 -15.30
C THR A 111 1.69 3.28 -14.97
N ARG A 112 2.53 3.00 -15.97
CA ARG A 112 3.93 2.62 -15.74
C ARG A 112 4.69 3.77 -15.11
N SER A 113 4.42 5.01 -15.51
CA SER A 113 4.99 6.19 -14.84
C SER A 113 4.68 6.20 -13.35
N ALA A 114 3.41 6.00 -12.96
CA ALA A 114 3.02 5.95 -11.56
C ALA A 114 3.72 4.82 -10.79
N ALA A 115 3.76 3.61 -11.38
CA ALA A 115 4.44 2.47 -10.78
C ALA A 115 5.95 2.70 -10.60
N ALA A 116 6.61 3.33 -11.58
CA ALA A 116 8.03 3.67 -11.50
C ALA A 116 8.33 4.67 -10.37
N MET A 117 7.48 5.68 -10.19
CA MET A 117 7.63 6.67 -9.13
C MET A 117 7.46 6.04 -7.73
N ASN A 118 6.46 5.16 -7.57
CA ASN A 118 6.31 4.38 -6.35
C ASN A 118 7.53 3.47 -6.08
N ALA A 119 8.08 2.82 -7.12
CA ALA A 119 9.29 2.00 -6.99
C ALA A 119 10.52 2.82 -6.58
N CYS A 120 10.66 4.06 -7.07
CA CYS A 120 11.71 4.98 -6.62
C CYS A 120 11.59 5.30 -5.12
N LEU A 121 10.38 5.59 -4.63
CA LEU A 121 10.15 5.86 -3.21
C LEU A 121 10.37 4.62 -2.33
N THR A 122 9.96 3.43 -2.75
CA THR A 122 10.29 2.17 -2.05
C THR A 122 11.80 1.93 -2.02
N THR A 123 12.51 2.23 -3.11
CA THR A 123 13.98 2.14 -3.16
C THR A 123 14.64 3.14 -2.21
N LEU A 124 14.11 4.36 -2.12
CA LEU A 124 14.57 5.37 -1.18
C LEU A 124 14.33 4.97 0.28
N TRP A 125 13.16 4.40 0.59
CA TRP A 125 12.87 3.85 1.91
C TRP A 125 13.89 2.77 2.27
N LEU A 126 14.08 1.76 1.41
CA LEU A 126 15.07 0.70 1.64
C LEU A 126 16.50 1.25 1.78
N TYR A 127 16.87 2.24 0.96
CA TYR A 127 18.18 2.87 1.03
C TYR A 127 18.39 3.62 2.35
N ARG A 128 17.42 4.43 2.78
CA ARG A 128 17.51 5.16 4.05
C ARG A 128 17.57 4.19 5.22
N THR A 129 16.79 3.12 5.17
CA THR A 129 16.85 2.06 6.19
C THR A 129 18.20 1.37 6.21
N LEU A 130 18.78 1.06 5.04
CA LEU A 130 20.11 0.45 4.94
C LEU A 130 21.22 1.37 5.46
N VAL A 131 21.09 2.69 5.28
CA VAL A 131 22.05 3.67 5.81
C VAL A 131 22.07 3.66 7.34
N ASP A 132 20.89 3.56 7.95
CA ASP A 132 20.75 3.60 9.40
C ASP A 132 20.97 2.19 10.02
N HIS A 133 20.75 1.12 9.24
CA HIS A 133 20.91 -0.29 9.60
C HIS A 133 21.77 -1.04 8.56
N PRO A 134 23.12 -1.00 8.66
CA PRO A 134 24.02 -1.53 7.62
C PRO A 134 23.86 -3.03 7.32
N ASP A 135 23.39 -3.81 8.30
CA ASP A 135 23.17 -5.25 8.16
C ASP A 135 21.75 -5.61 7.66
N LEU A 136 20.95 -4.63 7.25
CA LEU A 136 19.57 -4.83 6.76
C LEU A 136 19.47 -5.92 5.69
N LEU A 137 20.44 -5.98 4.77
CA LEU A 137 20.45 -6.94 3.66
C LEU A 137 21.43 -8.11 3.87
N ALA A 138 21.92 -8.31 5.10
CA ALA A 138 22.79 -9.44 5.45
C ALA A 138 22.04 -10.78 5.42
N GLY A 139 20.72 -10.75 5.65
CA GLY A 139 19.86 -11.91 5.71
C GLY A 139 18.68 -11.87 4.72
N PRO A 140 17.85 -12.93 4.72
CA PRO A 140 16.56 -12.94 4.07
C PRO A 140 15.55 -12.06 4.83
N PHE A 141 14.46 -11.70 4.15
CA PHE A 141 13.41 -10.86 4.73
C PHE A 141 12.03 -11.41 4.47
N LEU A 142 11.07 -10.94 5.26
CA LEU A 142 9.65 -11.21 5.07
C LEU A 142 8.93 -9.89 4.78
N PHE A 143 8.21 -9.81 3.66
CA PHE A 143 7.27 -8.73 3.36
C PHE A 143 5.90 -9.33 3.08
N LEU A 144 4.98 -9.20 4.05
CA LEU A 144 3.61 -9.69 3.87
C LEU A 144 2.77 -8.61 3.20
N ALA A 145 2.67 -8.71 1.87
CA ALA A 145 1.90 -7.83 1.01
C ALA A 145 0.52 -8.43 0.63
N GLY A 146 -0.33 -7.62 -0.01
CA GLY A 146 -1.52 -8.12 -0.69
C GLY A 146 -1.18 -8.86 -1.98
N ALA A 147 -2.16 -9.53 -2.57
CA ALA A 147 -1.96 -10.23 -3.83
C ALA A 147 -1.70 -9.24 -4.98
N PRO A 148 -0.68 -9.48 -5.83
CA PRO A 148 -0.38 -8.59 -6.95
C PRO A 148 -1.49 -8.58 -8.01
N VAL A 149 -2.19 -9.71 -8.17
CA VAL A 149 -3.36 -9.87 -9.05
C VAL A 149 -4.42 -10.63 -8.27
N GLU A 150 -5.56 -9.97 -8.06
CA GLU A 150 -6.74 -10.54 -7.40
C GLU A 150 -7.83 -10.90 -8.43
N GLY A 151 -7.77 -10.31 -9.62
CA GLY A 151 -8.69 -10.63 -10.71
C GLY A 151 -8.45 -9.78 -11.93
N HIS A 152 -9.41 -9.82 -12.86
CA HIS A 152 -9.38 -9.08 -14.11
C HIS A 152 -10.70 -8.35 -14.32
N THR A 153 -10.63 -7.14 -14.88
CA THR A 153 -11.81 -6.39 -15.31
C THR A 153 -12.46 -7.06 -16.53
N PRO A 154 -13.71 -6.71 -16.88
CA PRO A 154 -14.34 -7.21 -18.10
C PRO A 154 -13.54 -6.94 -19.39
N GLY A 155 -12.77 -5.84 -19.43
CA GLY A 155 -11.85 -5.52 -20.53
C GLY A 155 -10.50 -6.26 -20.48
N GLY A 156 -10.30 -7.17 -19.53
CA GLY A 156 -9.10 -8.01 -19.42
C GLY A 156 -7.91 -7.37 -18.69
N LEU A 157 -8.05 -6.15 -18.16
CA LEU A 157 -6.98 -5.53 -17.36
C LEU A 157 -6.93 -6.15 -15.96
N PRO A 158 -5.76 -6.52 -15.43
CA PRO A 158 -5.66 -7.06 -14.07
C PRO A 158 -5.95 -5.99 -13.01
N TYR A 159 -6.40 -6.42 -11.84
CA TYR A 159 -6.46 -5.60 -10.64
C TYR A 159 -5.91 -6.35 -9.42
N GLY A 160 -5.33 -5.63 -8.46
CA GLY A 160 -4.78 -6.22 -7.22
C GLY A 160 -4.26 -5.17 -6.25
N ALA A 161 -3.48 -5.59 -5.26
CA ALA A 161 -2.94 -4.72 -4.24
C ALA A 161 -1.67 -3.98 -4.69
N ALA A 162 -1.57 -2.69 -4.36
CA ALA A 162 -0.40 -1.85 -4.66
C ALA A 162 0.90 -2.42 -4.05
N THR A 163 0.82 -2.97 -2.83
CA THR A 163 1.96 -3.60 -2.15
C THR A 163 2.42 -4.88 -2.83
N GLY A 164 1.48 -5.68 -3.36
CA GLY A 164 1.78 -6.87 -4.17
C GLY A 164 2.50 -6.50 -5.46
N LEU A 165 2.04 -5.46 -6.16
CA LEU A 165 2.70 -4.94 -7.36
C LEU A 165 4.13 -4.47 -7.09
N ALA A 166 4.35 -3.77 -5.97
CA ALA A 166 5.68 -3.30 -5.57
C ALA A 166 6.64 -4.48 -5.38
N LEU A 167 6.21 -5.55 -4.69
CA LEU A 167 7.01 -6.75 -4.51
C LEU A 167 7.25 -7.49 -5.83
N ALA A 168 6.23 -7.63 -6.69
CA ALA A 168 6.37 -8.27 -7.99
C ALA A 168 7.39 -7.56 -8.90
N SER A 169 7.43 -6.23 -8.82
CA SER A 169 8.31 -5.35 -9.59
C SER A 169 9.72 -5.22 -9.01
N ALA A 170 9.97 -5.73 -7.81
CA ALA A 170 11.28 -5.64 -7.17
C ALA A 170 12.39 -6.36 -7.97
N PRO A 171 13.66 -5.91 -7.87
CA PRO A 171 14.78 -6.58 -8.52
C PRO A 171 14.88 -8.06 -8.15
N TRP A 172 15.23 -8.91 -9.12
CA TRP A 172 15.23 -10.37 -8.94
C TRP A 172 16.09 -10.85 -7.76
N LEU A 173 17.23 -10.20 -7.52
CA LEU A 173 18.12 -10.52 -6.40
C LEU A 173 17.45 -10.26 -5.05
N LEU A 174 16.69 -9.17 -4.92
CA LEU A 174 15.92 -8.86 -3.71
C LEU A 174 14.76 -9.85 -3.56
N LYS A 175 14.03 -10.16 -4.64
CA LYS A 175 12.96 -11.18 -4.62
C LYS A 175 13.46 -12.56 -4.18
N ARG A 176 14.71 -12.91 -4.47
CA ARG A 176 15.31 -14.18 -4.03
C ARG A 176 15.57 -14.23 -2.51
N GLN A 177 15.75 -13.09 -1.86
CA GLN A 177 15.90 -13.00 -0.40
C GLN A 177 14.56 -13.00 0.35
N HIS A 178 13.43 -12.88 -0.37
CA HIS A 178 12.11 -12.96 0.23
C HIS A 178 11.77 -14.42 0.60
N VAL A 179 11.41 -14.66 1.87
CA VAL A 179 11.26 -16.03 2.40
C VAL A 179 10.02 -16.76 1.89
N ILE A 180 8.94 -16.05 1.60
CA ILE A 180 7.70 -16.65 1.08
C ILE A 180 7.54 -16.43 -0.44
N PRO A 181 7.05 -17.44 -1.19
CA PRO A 181 6.70 -17.25 -2.59
C PRO A 181 5.40 -16.44 -2.74
N GLY A 182 5.22 -15.80 -3.90
CA GLY A 182 4.04 -14.97 -4.19
C GLY A 182 2.70 -15.70 -4.01
N ALA A 183 2.66 -17.01 -4.26
CA ALA A 183 1.47 -17.84 -4.06
C ALA A 183 0.93 -17.81 -2.61
N VAL A 184 1.79 -17.58 -1.61
CA VAL A 184 1.35 -17.43 -0.20
C VAL A 184 0.58 -16.13 0.01
N LEU A 185 0.92 -15.07 -0.75
CA LEU A 185 0.26 -13.77 -0.67
C LEU A 185 -1.17 -13.81 -1.23
N GLU A 186 -1.45 -14.75 -2.13
CA GLU A 186 -2.74 -14.96 -2.78
C GLU A 186 -3.73 -15.76 -1.91
N ILE A 187 -3.27 -16.35 -0.79
CA ILE A 187 -4.14 -17.07 0.14
C ILE A 187 -5.08 -16.08 0.85
N THR A 188 -6.37 -16.37 0.79
CA THR A 188 -7.45 -15.58 1.41
C THR A 188 -7.79 -16.03 2.83
N ASP A 189 -7.63 -17.33 3.13
CA ASP A 189 -7.79 -17.84 4.49
C ASP A 189 -6.61 -17.40 5.37
N TYR A 190 -6.89 -16.57 6.37
CA TYR A 190 -5.85 -15.93 7.17
C TYR A 190 -5.08 -16.92 8.04
N ASP A 191 -5.75 -17.93 8.60
CA ASP A 191 -5.11 -18.93 9.46
C ASP A 191 -4.12 -19.77 8.67
N THR A 192 -4.52 -20.27 7.49
CA THR A 192 -3.65 -20.98 6.55
C THR A 192 -2.51 -20.08 6.07
N LYS A 193 -2.80 -18.82 5.73
CA LYS A 193 -1.79 -17.86 5.27
C LYS A 193 -0.72 -17.61 6.33
N TYR A 194 -1.11 -17.33 7.57
CA TYR A 194 -0.17 -17.02 8.65
C TYR A 194 0.61 -18.26 9.08
N TYR A 195 -0.03 -19.43 9.14
CA TYR A 195 0.69 -20.66 9.43
C TYR A 195 1.77 -20.94 8.37
N LEU A 196 1.40 -20.94 7.09
CA LEU A 196 2.34 -21.21 6.00
C LEU A 196 3.44 -20.15 5.93
N THR A 197 3.09 -18.89 6.19
CA THR A 197 4.07 -17.79 6.27
C THR A 197 5.09 -18.07 7.37
N MET A 198 4.64 -18.38 8.59
CA MET A 198 5.53 -18.64 9.72
C MET A 198 6.33 -19.93 9.55
N ARG A 199 5.70 -21.00 9.05
CA ARG A 199 6.39 -22.25 8.72
C ARG A 199 7.58 -22.00 7.79
N LEU A 200 7.42 -21.19 6.75
CA LEU A 200 8.51 -20.86 5.82
C LEU A 200 9.50 -19.84 6.42
N ALA A 201 9.01 -18.83 7.15
CA ALA A 201 9.86 -17.79 7.71
C ALA A 201 10.77 -18.30 8.85
N LEU A 202 10.28 -19.20 9.70
CA LEU A 202 11.03 -19.77 10.82
C LEU A 202 12.22 -20.63 10.40
N GLU A 203 12.27 -21.12 9.15
CA GLU A 203 13.46 -21.79 8.60
C GLU A 203 14.67 -20.85 8.49
N HIS A 204 14.43 -19.55 8.50
CA HIS A 204 15.43 -18.52 8.28
C HIS A 204 15.65 -17.65 9.51
N ARG A 205 16.83 -17.04 9.60
CA ARG A 205 17.10 -15.89 10.47
C ARG A 205 16.81 -14.63 9.67
N LEU A 206 15.72 -13.94 9.97
CA LEU A 206 15.33 -12.75 9.21
C LEU A 206 16.21 -11.55 9.58
N SER A 207 16.61 -10.76 8.59
CA SER A 207 17.28 -9.47 8.81
C SER A 207 16.30 -8.32 8.93
N PHE A 208 15.15 -8.38 8.28
CA PHE A 208 14.04 -7.44 8.50
C PHE A 208 12.69 -8.05 8.13
N ILE A 209 11.64 -7.46 8.69
CA ILE A 209 10.25 -7.82 8.43
C ILE A 209 9.46 -6.57 8.08
N VAL A 210 8.61 -6.66 7.07
CA VAL A 210 7.71 -5.58 6.66
C VAL A 210 6.29 -6.11 6.64
N THR A 211 5.40 -5.42 7.35
CA THR A 211 3.95 -5.65 7.27
C THR A 211 3.26 -4.31 7.44
N PRO A 212 2.25 -3.96 6.63
CA PRO A 212 1.59 -2.66 6.74
C PRO A 212 1.01 -2.37 8.14
N ASN A 213 0.46 -3.39 8.82
CA ASN A 213 -0.23 -3.22 10.09
C ASN A 213 0.47 -3.98 11.23
N PRO A 214 0.80 -3.34 12.37
CA PRO A 214 1.36 -3.98 13.56
C PRO A 214 0.58 -5.21 14.05
N GLY A 215 -0.76 -5.18 13.96
CA GLY A 215 -1.60 -6.32 14.30
C GLY A 215 -1.26 -7.58 13.50
N THR A 216 -0.76 -7.44 12.27
CA THR A 216 -0.32 -8.59 11.46
C THR A 216 0.93 -9.23 12.03
N LEU A 217 1.89 -8.44 12.53
CA LEU A 217 3.09 -8.96 13.20
C LEU A 217 2.71 -9.72 14.47
N ILE A 218 1.79 -9.17 15.24
CA ILE A 218 1.29 -9.81 16.47
C ILE A 218 0.62 -11.14 16.12
N ARG A 219 -0.24 -11.16 15.09
CA ARG A 219 -0.88 -12.42 14.64
C ARG A 219 0.13 -13.45 14.16
N LEU A 220 1.17 -13.05 13.42
CA LEU A 220 2.23 -13.97 13.00
C LEU A 220 2.97 -14.56 14.21
N ALA A 221 3.33 -13.73 15.19
CA ALA A 221 4.00 -14.18 16.42
C ALA A 221 3.09 -15.10 17.25
N GLU A 222 1.82 -14.74 17.45
CA GLU A 222 0.81 -15.57 18.12
C GLU A 222 0.61 -16.91 17.43
N THR A 223 0.58 -16.93 16.10
CA THR A 223 0.44 -18.17 15.31
C THR A 223 1.64 -19.09 15.55
N ALA A 224 2.85 -18.52 15.58
CA ALA A 224 4.07 -19.30 15.82
C ALA A 224 4.12 -19.90 17.22
N ASP A 225 3.74 -19.13 18.24
CA ASP A 225 3.74 -19.61 19.62
C ASP A 225 2.62 -20.60 19.91
N THR A 226 1.41 -20.35 19.40
CA THR A 226 0.24 -21.22 19.65
C THR A 226 0.37 -22.57 18.96
N ARG A 227 1.11 -22.64 17.85
CA ARG A 227 1.31 -23.87 17.06
C ARG A 227 2.78 -24.32 17.03
N LYS A 228 3.56 -23.98 18.06
CA LYS A 228 5.02 -24.19 18.09
C LYS A 228 5.42 -25.65 17.91
N GLU A 229 4.71 -26.60 18.52
CA GLU A 229 5.01 -28.03 18.41
C GLU A 229 4.82 -28.53 16.97
N GLU A 230 3.73 -28.10 16.33
CA GLU A 230 3.44 -28.46 14.94
C GLU A 230 4.44 -27.83 13.98
N MET A 231 4.79 -26.54 14.18
CA MET A 231 5.77 -25.86 13.35
C MET A 231 7.17 -26.49 13.47
N ILE A 232 7.60 -26.83 14.69
CA ILE A 232 8.90 -27.46 14.92
C ILE A 232 8.94 -28.83 14.25
N ARG A 233 7.88 -29.65 14.39
CA ARG A 233 7.75 -30.94 13.71
C ARG A 233 7.82 -30.76 12.19
N ASP A 234 7.00 -29.86 11.64
CA ASP A 234 6.92 -29.62 10.20
C ASP A 234 8.24 -29.10 9.62
N ILE A 235 9.00 -28.30 10.37
CA ILE A 235 10.36 -27.85 10.00
C ILE A 235 11.33 -29.03 10.03
N ARG A 236 11.31 -29.84 11.09
CA ARG A 236 12.18 -31.00 11.22
C ARG A 236 11.97 -31.98 10.07
N ASP A 237 10.72 -32.28 9.76
CA ASP A 237 10.31 -33.37 8.88
C ASP A 237 10.11 -32.89 7.42
N GLY A 238 10.10 -31.57 7.18
CA GLY A 238 9.91 -30.99 5.84
C GLY A 238 8.48 -31.12 5.34
N THR A 239 7.52 -31.10 6.24
CA THR A 239 6.09 -31.33 5.96
C THR A 239 5.24 -30.09 6.27
N LEU A 240 3.94 -30.23 6.11
CA LEU A 240 2.92 -29.29 6.56
C LEU A 240 1.89 -30.04 7.42
N SER A 241 1.28 -29.34 8.36
CA SER A 241 0.21 -29.89 9.19
C SER A 241 -1.01 -30.26 8.33
N ASP A 242 -1.58 -31.43 8.63
CA ASP A 242 -2.64 -32.06 7.83
C ASP A 242 -3.97 -31.30 7.86
N CYS A 243 -4.12 -30.35 8.79
CA CYS A 243 -5.32 -29.53 8.95
C CYS A 243 -5.39 -28.32 7.99
N LEU A 244 -4.36 -28.09 7.17
CA LEU A 244 -4.33 -26.97 6.24
C LEU A 244 -4.99 -27.35 4.92
N ASP A 245 -6.12 -26.71 4.61
CA ASP A 245 -6.71 -26.78 3.28
C ASP A 245 -5.91 -25.89 2.32
N LEU A 246 -4.84 -26.46 1.78
CA LEU A 246 -4.02 -25.83 0.76
C LEU A 246 -4.48 -26.28 -0.61
N GLY A 247 -5.12 -25.37 -1.34
CA GLY A 247 -5.44 -25.60 -2.75
C GLY A 247 -4.21 -26.09 -3.53
N ALA A 248 -4.41 -27.06 -4.42
CA ALA A 248 -3.33 -27.77 -5.12
C ALA A 248 -2.29 -26.85 -5.80
N ALA A 249 -2.75 -25.71 -6.33
CA ALA A 249 -1.88 -24.71 -6.95
C ALA A 249 -0.85 -24.09 -5.98
N VAL A 250 -1.25 -23.83 -4.73
CA VAL A 250 -0.36 -23.28 -3.70
C VAL A 250 0.62 -24.36 -3.26
N LEU A 251 0.13 -25.57 -2.99
CA LEU A 251 0.96 -26.71 -2.57
C LEU A 251 2.09 -26.99 -3.59
N GLU A 252 1.76 -27.01 -4.88
CA GLU A 252 2.73 -27.19 -5.97
C GLU A 252 3.82 -26.09 -5.99
N ARG A 253 3.48 -24.86 -5.61
CA ARG A 253 4.43 -23.72 -5.56
C ARG A 253 5.30 -23.73 -4.31
N VAL A 254 4.88 -24.35 -3.23
CA VAL A 254 5.62 -24.37 -1.96
C VAL A 254 6.36 -25.67 -1.70
N LYS A 255 5.95 -26.80 -2.29
CA LYS A 255 6.55 -28.13 -2.01
C LYS A 255 8.08 -28.17 -2.16
N GLY A 256 8.64 -27.45 -3.13
CA GLY A 256 10.10 -27.41 -3.35
C GLY A 256 10.88 -26.69 -2.24
N ARG A 257 10.18 -25.96 -1.36
CA ARG A 257 10.73 -25.26 -0.20
C ARG A 257 10.52 -26.03 1.11
N LEU A 258 9.62 -27.02 1.14
CA LEU A 258 9.38 -27.85 2.31
C LEU A 258 10.46 -28.93 2.37
N LYS A 259 11.58 -28.62 3.02
CA LYS A 259 12.70 -29.55 3.19
C LYS A 259 12.93 -29.84 4.67
N PRO A 260 13.28 -31.09 5.04
CA PRO A 260 13.66 -31.40 6.41
C PRO A 260 14.81 -30.51 6.89
N ASN A 261 14.66 -29.89 8.05
CA ASN A 261 15.65 -29.04 8.68
C ASN A 261 15.72 -29.29 10.18
N ALA A 262 16.24 -30.48 10.54
CA ALA A 262 16.36 -30.91 11.93
C ALA A 262 17.18 -29.94 12.80
N ARG A 263 18.25 -29.33 12.24
CA ARG A 263 19.05 -28.35 12.97
C ARG A 263 18.21 -27.15 13.39
N ARG A 264 17.47 -26.54 12.46
CA ARG A 264 16.64 -25.39 12.78
C ARG A 264 15.50 -25.74 13.73
N ALA A 265 14.89 -26.92 13.56
CA ALA A 265 13.89 -27.41 14.49
C ALA A 265 14.44 -27.55 15.92
N SER A 266 15.66 -28.08 16.09
CA SER A 266 16.32 -28.15 17.41
C SER A 266 16.61 -26.77 18.00
N GLU A 267 17.05 -25.80 17.19
CA GLU A 267 17.24 -24.41 17.65
C GLU A 267 15.92 -23.81 18.18
N LEU A 268 14.81 -24.01 17.45
CA LEU A 268 13.49 -23.52 17.85
C LEU A 268 12.94 -24.25 19.08
N ALA A 269 13.15 -25.57 19.17
CA ALA A 269 12.78 -26.36 20.35
C ALA A 269 13.51 -25.87 21.59
N HIS A 270 14.79 -25.53 21.48
CA HIS A 270 15.55 -24.95 22.58
C HIS A 270 14.94 -23.62 23.06
N CYS A 271 14.50 -22.73 22.16
CA CYS A 271 13.79 -21.51 22.55
C CYS A 271 12.52 -21.82 23.38
N VAL A 272 11.76 -22.84 22.98
CA VAL A 272 10.55 -23.26 23.71
C VAL A 272 10.90 -23.84 25.08
N GLU A 273 11.93 -24.68 25.17
CA GLU A 273 12.39 -25.26 26.44
C GLU A 273 12.89 -24.19 27.42
N GLU A 274 13.59 -23.17 26.92
CA GLU A 274 14.17 -22.11 27.74
C GLU A 274 13.14 -21.09 28.21
N TYR A 275 12.18 -20.73 27.35
CA TYR A 275 11.29 -19.59 27.57
C TYR A 275 9.79 -19.94 27.66
N ASP A 276 9.43 -21.21 27.52
CA ASP A 276 8.04 -21.71 27.41
C ASP A 276 7.23 -21.03 26.28
N ALA A 277 7.91 -20.42 25.32
CA ALA A 277 7.31 -19.65 24.25
C ALA A 277 8.20 -19.62 23.01
N LEU A 278 7.57 -19.41 21.85
CA LEU A 278 8.28 -19.16 20.60
C LEU A 278 8.08 -17.70 20.20
N ARG A 279 9.02 -16.80 20.58
CA ARG A 279 8.91 -15.35 20.33
C ARG A 279 9.95 -14.84 19.33
N PRO A 280 9.60 -13.86 18.46
CA PRO A 280 10.53 -13.28 17.49
C PRO A 280 11.89 -12.89 18.05
N GLN A 281 11.95 -12.31 19.24
CA GLN A 281 13.21 -11.94 19.89
C GLN A 281 14.16 -13.13 20.12
N ASP A 282 13.62 -14.34 20.32
CA ASP A 282 14.41 -15.52 20.66
C ASP A 282 14.87 -16.24 19.38
N TYR A 283 14.00 -16.32 18.36
CA TYR A 283 14.29 -17.05 17.12
C TYR A 283 14.83 -16.17 15.98
N TRP A 284 14.67 -14.85 16.04
CA TRP A 284 15.27 -13.83 15.16
C TRP A 284 16.01 -12.73 15.95
N PRO A 285 17.04 -13.08 16.74
CA PRO A 285 17.78 -12.10 17.55
C PRO A 285 18.57 -11.08 16.72
N GLU A 286 18.79 -11.35 15.42
CA GLU A 286 19.54 -10.52 14.48
C GLU A 286 18.63 -9.57 13.66
N LEU A 287 17.33 -9.51 13.98
CA LEU A 287 16.38 -8.66 13.27
C LEU A 287 16.77 -7.18 13.41
N GLN A 288 17.06 -6.53 12.28
CA GLN A 288 17.53 -5.15 12.26
C GLN A 288 16.40 -4.14 12.39
N VAL A 289 15.29 -4.38 11.70
CA VAL A 289 14.18 -3.41 11.63
C VAL A 289 12.85 -4.08 11.31
N ILE A 290 11.79 -3.50 11.84
CA ILE A 290 10.41 -3.75 11.50
C ILE A 290 9.89 -2.58 10.66
N GLY A 291 9.41 -2.83 9.44
CA GLY A 291 8.68 -1.86 8.64
C GLY A 291 7.18 -2.01 8.86
N CYS A 292 6.52 -1.04 9.48
CA CYS A 292 5.07 -1.04 9.66
C CYS A 292 4.52 0.37 9.86
N TRP A 293 3.23 0.60 9.59
CA TRP A 293 2.60 1.88 9.91
C TRP A 293 2.52 2.10 11.41
N LYS A 294 2.89 3.30 11.82
CA LYS A 294 2.89 3.77 13.20
C LYS A 294 1.85 4.85 13.44
N GLY A 295 1.48 5.59 12.40
CA GLY A 295 0.53 6.70 12.46
C GLY A 295 -0.92 6.28 12.69
N GLY A 296 -1.75 7.25 13.05
CA GLY A 296 -3.19 7.09 13.30
C GLY A 296 -3.52 6.25 14.55
N SER A 297 -4.54 5.38 14.46
CA SER A 297 -5.05 4.60 15.61
C SER A 297 -4.15 3.42 16.03
N LEU A 298 -3.00 3.24 15.37
CA LEU A 298 -2.13 2.07 15.52
C LEU A 298 -1.15 2.15 16.70
N GLY A 299 -0.99 3.32 17.32
CA GLY A 299 -0.05 3.51 18.45
C GLY A 299 -0.25 2.53 19.61
N THR A 300 -1.50 2.15 19.91
CA THR A 300 -1.81 1.16 20.97
C THR A 300 -1.47 -0.28 20.59
N GLN A 301 -1.36 -0.59 19.30
CA GLN A 301 -0.92 -1.91 18.84
C GLN A 301 0.59 -2.02 18.84
N LEU A 302 1.31 -0.91 18.58
CA LEU A 302 2.78 -0.90 18.64
C LEU A 302 3.32 -1.29 20.02
N THR A 303 2.69 -0.84 21.11
CA THR A 303 3.11 -1.20 22.47
C THR A 303 2.97 -2.69 22.78
N LYS A 304 2.14 -3.42 22.01
CA LYS A 304 2.00 -4.87 22.14
C LYS A 304 3.15 -5.63 21.45
N LEU A 305 3.94 -4.97 20.61
CA LEU A 305 5.11 -5.59 19.98
C LEU A 305 6.20 -5.91 21.02
N ASP A 306 6.28 -5.14 22.11
CA ASP A 306 7.27 -5.34 23.19
C ASP A 306 7.13 -6.71 23.89
N ARG A 307 5.97 -7.38 23.76
CA ARG A 307 5.78 -8.76 24.23
C ARG A 307 6.55 -9.78 23.39
N TRP A 308 6.78 -9.48 22.12
CA TRP A 308 7.20 -10.43 21.09
C TRP A 308 8.60 -10.15 20.56
N PHE A 309 8.96 -8.87 20.43
CA PHE A 309 10.22 -8.41 19.89
C PHE A 309 11.10 -7.83 20.99
N SER A 310 12.41 -7.81 20.76
CA SER A 310 13.38 -7.33 21.74
C SER A 310 13.06 -5.87 22.10
N PRO A 311 13.14 -5.47 23.38
CA PRO A 311 12.98 -4.08 23.77
C PRO A 311 13.89 -3.16 22.94
N GLY A 312 13.30 -2.14 22.32
CA GLY A 312 14.04 -1.21 21.47
C GLY A 312 14.32 -1.71 20.04
N THR A 313 13.70 -2.82 19.60
CA THR A 313 13.74 -3.22 18.18
C THR A 313 13.31 -2.05 17.29
N PRO A 314 14.12 -1.59 16.33
CA PRO A 314 13.79 -0.46 15.48
C PRO A 314 12.50 -0.69 14.68
N VAL A 315 11.60 0.31 14.70
CA VAL A 315 10.36 0.29 13.91
C VAL A 315 10.30 1.52 13.01
N ARG A 316 10.39 1.31 11.70
CA ARG A 316 10.32 2.38 10.70
C ARG A 316 8.94 2.45 10.07
N ASP A 317 8.37 3.65 10.06
CA ASP A 317 7.12 3.90 9.35
C ASP A 317 7.28 3.65 7.84
N LEU A 318 6.21 3.26 7.15
CA LEU A 318 6.22 3.04 5.70
C LEU A 318 5.95 4.31 4.89
N GLY A 319 5.58 5.40 5.57
CA GLY A 319 5.18 6.68 5.00
C GLY A 319 3.67 6.75 4.78
N TYR A 320 3.24 7.92 4.33
CA TYR A 320 1.87 8.14 3.89
C TYR A 320 1.64 7.37 2.59
N LEU A 321 0.98 6.22 2.72
CA LEU A 321 0.72 5.27 1.64
C LEU A 321 -0.77 5.06 1.47
N ALA A 322 -1.24 5.25 0.24
CA ALA A 322 -2.58 4.89 -0.18
C ALA A 322 -2.56 4.13 -1.52
N SER A 323 -3.70 3.55 -1.90
CA SER A 323 -3.80 2.88 -3.21
C SER A 323 -3.67 3.86 -4.37
N GLU A 324 -4.00 5.13 -4.11
CA GLU A 324 -3.90 6.27 -5.02
C GLU A 324 -2.47 6.82 -5.17
N ALA A 325 -1.66 6.79 -4.11
CA ALA A 325 -0.34 7.44 -4.09
C ALA A 325 0.58 6.96 -2.95
N HIS A 326 1.89 7.00 -3.20
CA HIS A 326 2.93 7.03 -2.16
C HIS A 326 3.34 8.49 -1.93
N GLY A 327 2.95 9.03 -0.76
CA GLY A 327 2.93 10.46 -0.49
C GLY A 327 4.08 11.01 0.35
N SER A 328 4.73 10.21 1.20
CA SER A 328 5.85 10.68 2.02
C SER A 328 6.94 9.62 2.22
N LEU A 329 8.15 10.08 2.55
CA LEU A 329 9.32 9.25 2.81
C LEU A 329 9.79 9.43 4.26
N PRO A 330 9.60 8.42 5.12
CA PRO A 330 10.23 8.38 6.43
C PRO A 330 11.74 8.25 6.30
N ILE A 331 12.47 9.07 7.06
CA ILE A 331 13.95 9.13 7.03
C ILE A 331 14.59 8.78 8.38
N SER A 332 13.77 8.34 9.34
CA SER A 332 14.13 7.98 10.71
C SER A 332 13.26 6.82 11.20
N ASP A 333 13.72 6.10 12.23
CA ASP A 333 12.90 5.11 12.96
C ASP A 333 12.02 5.77 14.03
N SER A 334 12.25 7.04 14.33
CA SER A 334 11.45 7.81 15.29
C SER A 334 10.20 8.38 14.63
N GLY A 335 9.09 8.41 15.38
CA GLY A 335 7.84 8.99 14.89
C GLY A 335 7.14 8.16 13.82
N ALA A 336 6.07 8.72 13.27
CA ALA A 336 5.25 8.14 12.19
C ALA A 336 5.20 9.05 10.95
N ASP A 337 6.14 9.98 10.87
CA ASP A 337 6.14 11.05 9.90
C ASP A 337 7.15 10.81 8.77
N GLY A 338 6.97 11.54 7.68
CA GLY A 338 7.82 11.44 6.51
C GLY A 338 7.84 12.73 5.70
N VAL A 339 8.96 12.96 5.02
CA VAL A 339 9.13 14.11 4.12
C VAL A 339 8.21 13.96 2.93
N LEU A 340 7.41 14.98 2.60
CA LEU A 340 6.49 14.94 1.46
C LEU A 340 7.23 14.66 0.14
N ALA A 341 6.73 13.70 -0.65
CA ALA A 341 7.34 13.28 -1.90
C ALA A 341 6.95 14.21 -3.07
N LEU A 342 7.71 15.29 -3.26
CA LEU A 342 7.38 16.41 -4.17
C LEU A 342 7.36 16.09 -5.66
N ASP A 343 8.02 15.02 -6.12
CA ASP A 343 8.09 14.63 -7.53
C ASP A 343 7.27 13.38 -7.86
N SER A 344 6.48 12.87 -6.92
CA SER A 344 5.60 11.72 -7.15
C SER A 344 4.16 12.10 -7.48
N ASN A 345 3.64 13.17 -6.89
CA ASN A 345 2.28 13.67 -7.12
C ASN A 345 2.26 15.18 -6.92
N PHE A 346 1.20 15.86 -7.35
CA PHE A 346 0.92 17.22 -6.93
C PHE A 346 -0.12 17.19 -5.80
N TYR A 347 0.17 17.92 -4.73
CA TYR A 347 -0.61 17.95 -3.50
C TYR A 347 -1.20 19.33 -3.32
N GLU A 348 -2.50 19.36 -3.06
CA GLU A 348 -3.14 20.51 -2.42
C GLU A 348 -3.66 20.06 -1.06
N PHE A 349 -3.82 21.03 -0.16
CA PHE A 349 -4.20 20.77 1.21
C PHE A 349 -5.35 21.69 1.59
N LEU A 350 -6.34 21.10 2.23
CA LEU A 350 -7.48 21.82 2.78
C LEU A 350 -7.34 21.83 4.30
N PRO A 351 -7.14 22.99 4.95
CA PRO A 351 -7.18 23.09 6.41
C PRO A 351 -8.42 22.39 6.94
N GLU A 352 -8.25 21.58 7.98
CA GLU A 352 -9.37 20.81 8.52
C GLU A 352 -10.51 21.71 9.02
N GLU A 353 -10.19 22.87 9.60
CA GLU A 353 -11.16 23.88 10.01
C GLU A 353 -11.97 24.51 8.86
N ASP A 354 -11.49 24.35 7.62
CA ASP A 354 -12.10 24.92 6.42
C ASP A 354 -13.03 23.94 5.70
N ARG A 355 -13.10 22.67 6.13
CA ARG A 355 -13.79 21.58 5.41
C ARG A 355 -15.24 21.88 5.03
N ASP A 356 -15.98 22.53 5.93
CA ASP A 356 -17.41 22.81 5.76
C ASP A 356 -17.70 24.25 5.28
N LYS A 357 -16.66 25.02 4.93
CA LYS A 357 -16.82 26.38 4.41
C LYS A 357 -17.29 26.34 2.95
N VAL A 358 -18.10 27.32 2.56
CA VAL A 358 -18.63 27.47 1.19
C VAL A 358 -17.52 27.68 0.16
N ASN A 359 -16.46 28.39 0.55
CA ASN A 359 -15.28 28.61 -0.27
C ASN A 359 -14.03 28.30 0.57
N PRO A 360 -13.66 27.02 0.69
CA PRO A 360 -12.54 26.62 1.53
C PRO A 360 -11.22 27.16 1.00
N HIS A 361 -10.32 27.59 1.88
CA HIS A 361 -9.00 28.05 1.47
C HIS A 361 -8.06 26.86 1.26
N ILE A 362 -7.95 26.41 0.01
CA ILE A 362 -7.05 25.32 -0.38
C ILE A 362 -5.65 25.89 -0.63
N VAL A 363 -4.65 25.29 0.01
CA VAL A 363 -3.25 25.73 0.01
C VAL A 363 -2.32 24.71 -0.65
N THR A 364 -1.11 25.12 -1.01
CA THR A 364 -0.04 24.22 -1.49
C THR A 364 0.92 23.83 -0.36
N CYS A 365 1.82 22.88 -0.62
CA CYS A 365 2.70 22.33 0.42
C CYS A 365 3.60 23.35 1.11
N ASP A 366 3.95 24.47 0.46
CA ASP A 366 4.81 25.52 1.02
C ASP A 366 4.09 26.47 1.97
N GLU A 367 2.76 26.41 2.00
CA GLU A 367 1.89 27.26 2.83
C GLU A 367 1.41 26.52 4.10
N LEU A 368 1.87 25.28 4.31
CA LEU A 368 1.47 24.50 5.47
C LEU A 368 2.07 25.04 6.78
N GLU A 369 1.42 24.74 7.89
CA GLU A 369 1.89 25.18 9.21
C GLU A 369 2.07 23.99 10.13
N THR A 370 3.20 23.94 10.83
CA THR A 370 3.49 22.92 11.83
C THR A 370 2.41 22.89 12.91
N GLY A 371 1.94 21.69 13.25
CA GLY A 371 0.90 21.46 14.25
C GLY A 371 -0.53 21.58 13.71
N LYS A 372 -0.73 22.04 12.47
CA LYS A 372 -2.06 22.06 11.83
C LYS A 372 -2.37 20.75 11.10
N THR A 373 -3.66 20.51 10.89
CA THR A 373 -4.19 19.34 10.19
C THR A 373 -4.86 19.72 8.88
N TYR A 374 -4.72 18.86 7.89
CA TYR A 374 -5.18 19.12 6.54
C TYR A 374 -5.77 17.87 5.90
N TYR A 375 -6.86 18.04 5.15
CA TYR A 375 -7.30 17.08 4.16
C TYR A 375 -6.39 17.16 2.92
N VAL A 376 -6.03 16.01 2.37
CA VAL A 376 -5.17 15.92 1.18
C VAL A 376 -6.02 15.84 -0.09
N LEU A 377 -5.67 16.67 -1.08
CA LEU A 377 -6.16 16.54 -2.46
C LEU A 377 -5.00 16.12 -3.36
N LEU A 378 -5.21 15.08 -4.18
CA LEU A 378 -4.17 14.48 -4.98
C LEU A 378 -4.38 14.72 -6.48
N THR A 379 -3.30 15.11 -7.14
CA THR A 379 -3.17 15.01 -8.59
C THR A 379 -2.05 14.03 -8.92
N THR A 380 -2.39 12.91 -9.55
CA THR A 380 -1.50 11.75 -9.69
C THR A 380 -1.12 11.49 -11.16
N PRO A 381 0.03 10.85 -11.42
CA PRO A 381 0.43 10.45 -12.77
C PRO A 381 -0.49 9.40 -13.40
N ALA A 382 -1.41 8.82 -12.62
CA ALA A 382 -2.40 7.85 -13.09
C ALA A 382 -3.78 8.46 -13.38
N GLY A 383 -3.91 9.80 -13.32
CA GLY A 383 -5.08 10.51 -13.82
C GLY A 383 -6.16 10.77 -12.80
N LEU A 384 -5.82 10.76 -11.51
CA LEU A 384 -6.63 11.44 -10.50
C LEU A 384 -6.23 12.92 -10.51
N TYR A 385 -7.19 13.83 -10.60
CA TYR A 385 -6.95 15.28 -10.69
C TYR A 385 -7.76 15.99 -9.61
N ARG A 386 -7.08 16.70 -8.70
CA ARG A 386 -7.68 17.30 -7.47
C ARG A 386 -8.58 16.32 -6.71
N TYR A 387 -8.16 15.06 -6.65
CA TYR A 387 -8.93 13.98 -6.05
C TYR A 387 -8.92 14.09 -4.53
N ASP A 388 -10.11 14.21 -3.94
CA ASP A 388 -10.32 14.16 -2.50
C ASP A 388 -10.24 12.69 -2.05
N ILE A 389 -9.07 12.32 -1.53
CA ILE A 389 -8.83 10.99 -0.97
C ILE A 389 -9.49 10.82 0.41
N ASN A 390 -9.98 11.92 1.00
CA ASN A 390 -10.58 11.97 2.33
C ASN A 390 -9.61 11.52 3.44
N ASP A 391 -8.34 11.90 3.33
CA ASP A 391 -7.30 11.58 4.31
C ASP A 391 -6.87 12.85 5.02
N VAL A 392 -6.74 12.77 6.34
CA VAL A 392 -6.28 13.86 7.19
C VAL A 392 -4.86 13.58 7.63
N VAL A 393 -3.97 14.55 7.39
CA VAL A 393 -2.57 14.53 7.81
C VAL A 393 -2.30 15.70 8.77
N SER A 394 -1.32 15.54 9.67
CA SER A 394 -0.72 16.63 10.42
C SER A 394 0.65 16.99 9.86
N VAL A 395 1.05 18.24 10.03
CA VAL A 395 2.43 18.67 9.76
C VAL A 395 3.22 18.63 11.06
N THR A 396 4.23 17.77 11.12
CA THR A 396 5.06 17.58 12.33
C THR A 396 6.29 18.48 12.33
N GLY A 397 6.68 19.00 11.15
CA GLY A 397 7.80 19.91 11.01
C GLY A 397 8.22 20.06 9.56
N TYR A 398 9.49 20.38 9.36
CA TYR A 398 10.08 20.66 8.06
C TYR A 398 11.43 19.97 7.89
N TYR A 399 11.60 19.28 6.77
CA TYR A 399 12.90 18.85 6.29
C TYR A 399 13.37 19.87 5.26
N ARG A 400 14.28 20.75 5.68
CA ARG A 400 14.68 21.95 4.95
C ARG A 400 13.45 22.83 4.73
N ASN A 401 13.01 23.02 3.50
CA ASN A 401 11.84 23.83 3.18
C ASN A 401 10.60 22.96 2.91
N THR A 402 10.71 21.63 2.98
CA THR A 402 9.61 20.71 2.65
C THR A 402 8.92 20.19 3.90
N PRO A 403 7.57 20.21 3.95
CA PRO A 403 6.82 19.67 5.08
C PRO A 403 7.13 18.21 5.36
N VAL A 404 7.20 17.89 6.64
CA VAL A 404 7.16 16.52 7.16
C VAL A 404 5.74 16.28 7.65
N ILE A 405 5.11 15.22 7.13
CA ILE A 405 3.71 14.92 7.38
C ILE A 405 3.52 13.56 8.02
N GLU A 406 2.52 13.47 8.88
CA GLU A 406 2.05 12.24 9.52
C GLU A 406 0.60 11.97 9.13
N PHE A 407 0.27 10.73 8.79
CA PHE A 407 -1.12 10.33 8.57
C PHE A 407 -1.85 10.17 9.92
N LEU A 408 -3.00 10.83 10.05
CA LEU A 408 -3.81 10.73 11.27
C LEU A 408 -4.99 9.78 11.10
N ARG A 409 -5.82 9.98 10.07
CA ARG A 409 -7.07 9.24 9.89
C ARG A 409 -7.68 9.45 8.51
N LYS A 410 -8.61 8.56 8.16
CA LYS A 410 -9.64 8.88 7.16
C LYS A 410 -10.61 9.92 7.75
N GLY A 411 -11.01 10.87 6.93
CA GLY A 411 -11.98 11.92 7.26
C GLY A 411 -13.39 11.38 7.50
N ARG A 412 -14.30 12.28 7.89
CA ARG A 412 -15.71 11.94 8.14
C ARG A 412 -16.41 11.59 6.82
N SER A 413 -17.44 10.73 6.87
CA SER A 413 -18.22 10.26 5.69
C SER A 413 -19.10 11.34 5.04
N THR A 414 -18.75 12.61 5.15
CA THR A 414 -19.40 13.71 4.44
C THR A 414 -18.51 14.09 3.26
N SER A 415 -18.89 13.63 2.08
CA SER A 415 -18.38 14.15 0.81
C SER A 415 -18.42 15.68 0.87
N MET A 416 -17.39 16.35 0.33
CA MET A 416 -17.47 17.80 0.14
C MET A 416 -18.83 18.13 -0.51
N PRO A 417 -19.51 19.20 -0.09
CA PRO A 417 -20.70 19.64 -0.79
C PRO A 417 -20.30 19.99 -2.23
N SER A 418 -20.59 19.09 -3.17
CA SER A 418 -20.65 19.44 -4.57
C SER A 418 -21.68 20.54 -4.67
N SER A 419 -21.29 21.73 -5.12
CA SER A 419 -22.20 22.86 -5.30
C SER A 419 -23.35 22.44 -6.21
N GLY A 420 -24.52 22.21 -5.60
CA GLY A 420 -25.73 21.73 -6.27
C GLY A 420 -26.69 21.06 -5.29
N PHE A 421 -27.59 21.85 -4.71
CA PHE A 421 -28.85 21.49 -4.03
C PHE A 421 -29.31 20.02 -4.12
N CYS A 422 -29.47 19.32 -2.98
CA CYS A 422 -30.76 19.18 -2.27
C CYS A 422 -30.62 18.23 -1.07
N ALA A 423 -31.32 18.60 0.02
CA ALA A 423 -31.26 17.98 1.34
C ALA A 423 -31.87 16.58 1.42
N GLY A 424 -31.37 15.77 2.36
CA GLY A 424 -32.17 14.72 2.99
C GLY A 424 -31.42 13.41 3.26
N THR A 425 -31.14 13.19 4.55
CA THR A 425 -31.31 11.92 5.29
C THR A 425 -30.02 11.41 5.96
N GLN A 426 -29.91 11.70 7.26
CA GLN A 426 -29.12 10.94 8.22
C GLN A 426 -29.68 9.52 8.35
N ILE A 427 -28.84 8.49 8.37
CA ILE A 427 -29.16 7.23 9.08
C ILE A 427 -27.91 6.71 9.81
N SER A 428 -28.12 6.46 11.11
CA SER A 428 -27.32 5.72 12.08
C SER A 428 -27.41 4.19 11.91
N GLY A 429 -26.38 3.44 12.30
CA GLY A 429 -26.58 2.07 12.81
C GLY A 429 -25.47 1.07 12.52
N LEU A 430 -24.73 0.69 13.56
CA LEU A 430 -24.13 -0.63 13.72
C LEU A 430 -25.27 -1.66 13.91
N ASP A 431 -25.20 -2.83 13.25
CA ASP A 431 -25.05 -4.16 13.85
C ASP A 431 -25.50 -5.33 12.92
N SER A 432 -24.69 -6.39 12.96
CA SER A 432 -24.99 -7.82 12.72
C SER A 432 -25.21 -8.42 11.30
N SER A 433 -24.30 -9.36 11.00
CA SER A 433 -24.55 -10.74 10.51
C SER A 433 -24.96 -11.04 9.06
N SER A 434 -24.06 -11.79 8.40
CA SER A 434 -24.28 -12.88 7.43
C SER A 434 -25.60 -12.90 6.64
N ARG A 435 -25.53 -12.59 5.34
CA ARG A 435 -26.44 -13.19 4.34
C ARG A 435 -25.68 -13.61 3.09
N SER A 436 -25.78 -14.91 2.83
CA SER A 436 -25.27 -15.64 1.68
C SER A 436 -25.90 -15.15 0.37
N TRP A 437 -25.07 -15.11 -0.67
CA TRP A 437 -25.50 -14.88 -2.05
C TRP A 437 -26.38 -16.04 -2.52
N SER A 438 -27.61 -15.74 -2.91
CA SER A 438 -28.44 -16.65 -3.72
C SER A 438 -28.28 -16.27 -5.20
N PRO A 439 -28.02 -17.22 -6.12
CA PRO A 439 -27.89 -16.92 -7.53
C PRO A 439 -29.26 -16.65 -8.18
N VAL A 440 -29.26 -15.67 -9.10
CA VAL A 440 -30.40 -15.28 -9.95
C VAL A 440 -30.79 -16.46 -10.87
N PRO A 441 -32.09 -16.75 -11.08
CA PRO A 441 -32.52 -17.89 -11.88
C PRO A 441 -32.31 -17.66 -13.38
N THR A 442 -31.68 -18.64 -14.03
CA THR A 442 -31.56 -18.80 -15.49
C THR A 442 -32.93 -18.83 -16.17
N VAL A 443 -33.16 -17.89 -17.09
CA VAL A 443 -34.26 -17.91 -18.05
C VAL A 443 -34.03 -19.08 -19.02
N ARG A 444 -34.89 -20.11 -18.94
CA ARG A 444 -34.93 -21.21 -19.91
C ARG A 444 -35.43 -20.71 -21.26
N SER A 445 -34.63 -20.93 -22.30
CA SER A 445 -35.02 -20.83 -23.70
C SER A 445 -36.13 -21.84 -24.02
N ARG A 446 -37.21 -21.36 -24.65
CA ARG A 446 -38.26 -22.22 -25.21
C ARG A 446 -37.76 -22.84 -26.51
N SER A 447 -37.80 -24.15 -26.55
CA SER A 447 -37.60 -25.03 -27.69
C SER A 447 -38.63 -24.78 -28.79
N ILE A 448 -38.15 -24.60 -30.03
CA ILE A 448 -38.94 -24.72 -31.26
C ILE A 448 -38.85 -26.19 -31.70
N MET A 449 -39.97 -26.91 -31.62
CA MET A 449 -40.15 -28.20 -32.30
C MET A 449 -40.42 -27.97 -33.79
N GLN A 450 -39.75 -28.73 -34.64
CA GLN A 450 -40.26 -29.09 -35.98
C GLN A 450 -40.69 -30.58 -35.98
N PRO A 451 -41.68 -30.98 -36.80
CA PRO A 451 -42.32 -32.29 -36.69
C PRO A 451 -41.83 -33.30 -37.74
N GLY A 452 -41.98 -34.59 -37.39
CA GLY A 452 -42.48 -35.60 -38.34
C GLY A 452 -41.49 -36.65 -38.86
N CYS A 453 -41.36 -37.77 -38.17
CA CYS A 453 -41.77 -39.13 -38.58
C CYS A 453 -41.27 -40.16 -37.57
#